data_AF-A0AAV5MR18-F1
#
_entry.id   AF-A0AAV5MR18-F1
#
_cell.length_a   1.000
_cell.length_b   1.000
_cell.length_c   1.000
_cell.angle_alpha   90.00
_cell.angle_beta   90.00
_cell.angle_gamma   90.00
#
_symmetry.space_group_name_H-M   'P 1'
#
loop_
_entity.id
_entity.type
_entity.pdbx_description
1 polymer ?
#
loop_
_entity_poly.entity_id
_entity_poly.type
_entity_poly.pdbx_seq_one_letter_code
_entity_poly.pdbx_strand_id
1 'polypeptide(L)'
;MQTEAMKYSIELFDGKNDFSLWQTTVKDVLTYQELDAALEETKLADMKGSDWSTIQKKTTSQIWLTLALEVKCNVISETTPIGMWKKLEKIYASKYLTNWICLKMGLYQLKMAKGTNIDKHLFGFNMMVTQVVNAGDILEKEEKALLLLTSLPKSYKSLV
;
A
#
# COMPACT_ATOMS: atom_id res chain seq x y z
N MET A 1 15.52 27.82 20.65
CA MET A 1 15.17 27.36 19.29
C MET A 1 13.92 26.51 19.43
N GLN A 2 12.78 27.00 18.94
CA GLN A 2 11.57 26.19 18.84
C GLN A 2 11.75 25.28 17.63
N THR A 3 11.86 23.97 17.86
CA THR A 3 11.82 22.99 16.78
C THR A 3 10.40 23.02 16.24
N GLU A 4 10.19 23.63 15.06
CA GLU A 4 8.94 23.49 14.31
C GLU A 4 8.70 22.00 14.12
N ALA A 5 7.65 21.49 14.77
CA ALA A 5 7.19 20.13 14.52
C ALA A 5 6.82 20.06 13.04
N MET A 6 7.64 19.39 12.23
CA MET A 6 7.26 19.02 10.87
C MET A 6 5.92 18.31 10.94
N LYS A 7 4.86 19.03 10.58
CA LYS A 7 3.50 18.50 10.52
C LYS A 7 3.42 17.68 9.23
N TYR A 8 3.89 16.44 9.29
CA TYR A 8 3.70 15.49 8.21
C TYR A 8 2.20 15.36 7.96
N SER A 9 1.73 15.82 6.81
CA SER A 9 0.36 15.66 6.38
C SER A 9 0.18 14.23 5.90
N ILE A 10 0.02 13.29 6.83
CA ILE A 10 -0.32 11.90 6.52
C ILE A 10 -1.80 11.88 6.16
N GLU A 11 -2.12 11.43 4.94
CA GLU A 11 -3.51 11.17 4.56
C GLU A 11 -4.08 10.06 5.45
N LEU A 12 -5.32 10.24 5.91
CA LEU A 12 -5.97 9.22 6.74
C LEU A 12 -6.16 7.94 5.92
N PHE A 13 -5.78 6.81 6.51
CA PHE A 13 -6.06 5.52 5.91
C PHE A 13 -7.51 5.13 6.14
N ASP A 14 -8.25 5.00 5.04
CA ASP A 14 -9.68 4.67 5.00
C ASP A 14 -9.95 3.20 4.63
N GLY A 15 -8.90 2.41 4.41
CA GLY A 15 -9.00 1.01 3.99
C GLY A 15 -9.22 0.80 2.49
N LYS A 16 -9.27 1.88 1.69
CA LYS A 16 -9.34 1.87 0.22
C LYS A 16 -8.07 2.43 -0.41
N ASN A 17 -7.46 3.41 0.23
CA ASN A 17 -6.17 3.98 -0.16
C ASN A 17 -5.05 2.93 -0.14
N ASP A 18 -3.91 3.22 -0.79
CA ASP A 18 -2.78 2.30 -0.88
C ASP A 18 -2.21 2.03 0.53
N PHE A 19 -2.43 0.80 1.00
CA PHE A 19 -1.96 0.37 2.32
C PHE A 19 -0.43 0.38 2.42
N SER A 20 0.29 0.02 1.36
CA SER A 20 1.76 -0.05 1.37
C SER A 20 2.37 1.35 1.44
N LEU A 21 1.80 2.31 0.71
CA LEU A 21 2.21 3.70 0.76
C LEU A 21 1.95 4.33 2.13
N TRP A 22 0.73 4.15 2.66
CA TRP A 22 0.39 4.61 4.01
C TRP A 22 1.33 3.99 5.05
N GLN A 23 1.55 2.68 4.96
CA GLN A 23 2.38 1.94 5.91
C GLN A 23 3.83 2.45 5.92
N THR A 24 4.40 2.68 4.74
CA THR A 24 5.76 3.23 4.58
C THR A 24 5.85 4.64 5.15
N THR A 25 4.88 5.51 4.81
CA THR A 25 4.84 6.89 5.29
C THR A 25 4.74 6.95 6.82
N VAL A 26 3.91 6.12 7.44
CA VAL A 26 3.77 6.08 8.91
C VAL A 26 5.05 5.55 9.56
N LYS A 27 5.70 4.53 8.99
CA LYS A 27 7.01 4.04 9.48
C LYS A 27 8.07 5.14 9.44
N ASP A 28 8.19 5.86 8.32
CA ASP A 28 9.17 6.95 8.18
C ASP A 28 8.96 8.04 9.24
N VAL A 29 7.70 8.40 9.52
CA VAL A 29 7.36 9.39 10.56
C VAL A 29 7.69 8.87 11.96
N LEU A 30 7.42 7.58 12.25
CA LEU A 30 7.77 6.99 13.54
C LEU A 30 9.28 6.93 13.73
N THR A 31 10.05 6.56 12.71
CA THR A 31 11.52 6.55 12.75
C THR A 31 12.06 7.96 12.96
N TYR A 32 11.54 8.97 12.25
CA TYR A 32 11.92 10.37 12.46
C TYR A 32 11.64 10.85 13.89
N GLN A 33 10.60 10.31 14.53
CA GLN A 33 10.22 10.63 15.91
C GLN A 33 10.88 9.73 16.96
N GLU A 34 11.75 8.79 16.57
CA GLU A 34 12.38 7.78 17.44
C GLU A 34 11.34 6.91 18.19
N LEU A 35 10.23 6.62 17.53
CA LEU A 35 9.11 5.82 18.05
C LEU A 35 8.98 4.44 17.39
N ASP A 36 9.75 4.18 16.34
CA ASP A 36 9.72 2.95 15.55
C ASP A 36 10.04 1.70 16.36
N ALA A 37 10.85 1.81 17.41
CA ALA A 37 11.12 0.71 18.35
C ALA A 37 9.84 0.12 19.00
N ALA A 38 8.74 0.87 19.08
CA ALA A 38 7.47 0.34 19.60
C ALA A 38 6.75 -0.64 18.67
N LEU A 39 7.19 -0.72 17.40
CA LEU A 39 6.74 -1.73 16.43
C LEU A 39 7.50 -3.05 16.59
N GLU A 40 8.51 -3.13 17.46
CA GLU A 40 9.19 -4.38 17.78
C GLU A 40 8.46 -5.15 18.89
N GLU A 41 8.55 -6.48 18.86
CA GLU A 41 7.90 -7.34 19.87
C GLU A 41 8.55 -7.22 21.25
N THR A 42 9.82 -6.85 21.29
CA THR A 42 10.60 -6.84 22.53
C THR A 42 11.21 -5.46 22.79
N LYS A 43 11.18 -5.07 24.06
CA LYS A 43 11.83 -3.87 24.55
C LYS A 43 13.35 -4.01 24.42
N LEU A 44 14.02 -2.99 23.88
CA LEU A 44 15.49 -2.93 23.83
C LEU A 44 16.09 -3.01 25.24
N ALA A 45 17.14 -3.84 25.42
CA ALA A 45 17.71 -4.19 26.72
C ALA A 45 18.17 -2.98 27.54
N ASP A 46 18.67 -1.94 26.87
CA ASP A 46 19.22 -0.73 27.50
C ASP A 46 18.17 0.34 27.83
N MET A 47 16.91 0.14 27.43
CA MET A 47 15.85 1.14 27.60
C MET A 47 15.22 1.06 29.00
N LYS A 48 14.86 2.21 29.60
CA LYS A 48 14.10 2.22 30.87
C LYS A 48 12.63 1.82 30.64
N GLY A 49 12.00 1.23 31.66
CA GLY A 49 10.59 0.83 31.58
C GLY A 49 9.61 2.00 31.40
N SER A 50 9.91 3.15 32.02
CA SER A 50 9.13 4.39 31.86
C SER A 50 9.16 4.93 30.43
N ASP A 51 10.34 4.84 29.81
CA ASP A 51 10.60 5.39 28.48
C ASP A 51 9.92 4.50 27.44
N TRP A 52 10.03 3.17 27.62
CA TRP A 52 9.30 2.19 26.82
C TRP A 52 7.78 2.40 26.87
N SER A 53 7.20 2.58 28.06
CA SER A 53 5.75 2.83 28.20
C SER A 53 5.32 4.13 27.49
N THR A 54 6.17 5.15 27.53
CA THR A 54 5.92 6.42 26.87
C THR A 54 5.95 6.27 25.35
N ILE A 55 6.96 5.58 24.82
CA ILE A 55 7.10 5.29 23.39
C ILE A 55 5.90 4.46 22.89
N GLN A 56 5.50 3.43 23.63
CA GLN A 56 4.32 2.61 23.32
C GLN A 56 3.06 3.48 23.23
N LYS A 57 2.76 4.31 24.24
CA LYS A 57 1.56 5.18 24.23
C LYS A 57 1.58 6.21 23.10
N LYS A 58 2.74 6.83 22.84
CA LYS A 58 2.90 7.80 21.74
C LYS A 58 2.68 7.12 20.39
N THR A 59 3.28 5.96 20.17
CA THR A 59 3.17 5.20 18.92
C THR A 59 1.73 4.74 18.68
N THR A 60 1.05 4.19 19.70
CA THR A 60 -0.38 3.84 19.62
C THR A 60 -1.22 5.04 19.20
N SER A 61 -1.01 6.20 19.85
CA SER A 61 -1.74 7.43 19.55
C SER A 61 -1.45 7.92 18.13
N GLN A 62 -0.20 7.85 17.69
CA GLN A 62 0.22 8.28 16.37
C GLN A 62 -0.42 7.42 15.28
N ILE A 63 -0.34 6.09 15.40
CA ILE A 63 -1.01 5.16 14.49
C ILE A 63 -2.51 5.48 14.46
N TRP A 64 -3.15 5.58 15.63
CA TRP A 64 -4.58 5.90 15.74
C TRP A 64 -4.96 7.19 15.00
N LEU A 65 -4.15 8.24 15.09
CA LEU A 65 -4.42 9.53 14.44
C LEU A 65 -4.31 9.48 12.91
N THR A 66 -3.60 8.49 12.35
CA THR A 66 -3.47 8.29 10.90
C THR A 66 -4.59 7.44 10.28
N LEU A 67 -5.56 6.99 11.09
CA LEU A 67 -6.66 6.12 10.64
C LEU A 67 -7.99 6.88 10.54
N ALA A 68 -8.76 6.59 9.50
CA ALA A 68 -10.16 6.98 9.39
C ALA A 68 -11.04 6.19 10.38
N LEU A 69 -12.27 6.66 10.61
CA LEU A 69 -13.19 6.10 11.61
C LEU A 69 -13.51 4.62 11.34
N GLU A 70 -13.72 4.28 10.07
CA GLU A 70 -14.08 2.95 9.59
C GLU A 70 -12.96 1.94 9.89
N VAL A 71 -11.70 2.38 9.76
CA VAL A 71 -10.53 1.55 10.06
C VAL A 71 -10.28 1.45 11.57
N LYS A 72 -10.51 2.54 12.33
CA LYS A 72 -10.39 2.54 13.79
C LYS A 72 -11.24 1.46 14.45
N CYS A 73 -12.48 1.26 13.98
CA CYS A 73 -13.37 0.20 14.47
C CYS A 73 -12.76 -1.21 14.32
N ASN A 74 -11.92 -1.43 13.31
CA ASN A 74 -11.27 -2.72 13.10
C ASN A 74 -10.10 -2.98 14.07
N VAL A 75 -9.50 -1.94 14.64
CA VAL A 75 -8.32 -2.03 15.52
C VAL A 75 -8.57 -1.60 16.96
N ILE A 76 -9.78 -1.16 17.30
CA ILE A 76 -10.15 -0.66 18.64
C ILE A 76 -9.90 -1.66 19.79
N SER A 77 -9.85 -2.96 19.50
CA SER A 77 -9.53 -4.00 20.48
C SER A 77 -8.05 -4.07 20.85
N GLU A 78 -7.18 -3.49 20.02
CA GLU A 78 -5.74 -3.55 20.20
C GLU A 78 -5.26 -2.39 21.07
N THR A 79 -4.52 -2.70 22.12
CA THR A 79 -4.00 -1.71 23.07
C THR A 79 -2.51 -1.44 22.90
N THR A 80 -1.83 -2.23 22.06
CA THR A 80 -0.40 -2.12 21.78
C THR A 80 -0.18 -1.65 20.33
N PRO A 81 0.86 -0.84 20.06
CA PRO A 81 1.22 -0.43 18.71
C PRO A 81 1.45 -1.63 17.79
N ILE A 82 2.19 -2.63 18.25
CA ILE A 82 2.48 -3.84 17.46
C ILE A 82 1.22 -4.68 17.18
N GLY A 83 0.29 -4.76 18.14
CA GLY A 83 -1.01 -5.41 17.95
C GLY A 83 -1.83 -4.70 16.88
N MET A 84 -1.95 -3.37 16.97
CA MET A 84 -2.60 -2.54 15.96
C MET A 84 -1.95 -2.75 14.58
N TRP A 85 -0.62 -2.71 14.53
CA TRP A 85 0.16 -2.83 13.30
C TRP A 85 -0.09 -4.16 12.60
N LYS A 86 0.08 -5.27 13.31
CA LYS A 86 -0.15 -6.63 12.78
C LYS A 86 -1.60 -6.85 12.34
N LYS A 87 -2.56 -6.28 13.07
CA LYS A 87 -3.97 -6.40 12.70
C LYS A 87 -4.29 -5.65 11.42
N LEU A 88 -3.75 -4.44 11.25
CA LEU A 88 -3.85 -3.68 10.01
C LEU A 88 -3.22 -4.44 8.84
N GLU A 89 -2.02 -4.98 9.01
CA GLU A 89 -1.36 -5.81 8.00
C GLU A 89 -2.23 -7.03 7.63
N LYS A 90 -2.76 -7.75 8.62
CA LYS A 90 -3.61 -8.92 8.37
C LYS A 90 -4.84 -8.58 7.52
N ILE A 91 -5.51 -7.48 7.84
CA ILE A 91 -6.77 -7.07 7.18
C ILE A 91 -6.49 -6.46 5.79
N TYR A 92 -5.48 -5.62 5.69
CA TYR A 92 -5.30 -4.74 4.53
C TYR A 92 -4.13 -5.15 3.64
N ALA A 93 -3.05 -5.72 4.17
CA ALA A 93 -1.94 -6.21 3.33
C ALA A 93 -2.38 -7.41 2.49
N SER A 94 -3.15 -8.34 3.06
CA SER A 94 -3.67 -9.50 2.33
C SER A 94 -4.65 -9.09 1.21
N LYS A 95 -5.55 -8.15 1.50
CA LYS A 95 -6.54 -7.64 0.56
C LYS A 95 -5.86 -6.85 -0.57
N TYR A 96 -4.90 -6.00 -0.24
CA TYR A 96 -4.10 -5.26 -1.21
C TYR A 96 -3.29 -6.22 -2.09
N LEU A 97 -2.54 -7.15 -1.49
CA LEU A 97 -1.72 -8.12 -2.22
C LEU A 97 -2.59 -8.99 -3.14
N THR A 98 -3.74 -9.46 -2.65
CA THR A 98 -4.67 -10.27 -3.45
C THR A 98 -5.26 -9.44 -4.59
N ASN A 99 -5.68 -8.20 -4.34
CA ASN A 99 -6.22 -7.30 -5.36
C ASN A 99 -5.16 -6.98 -6.42
N TRP A 100 -3.93 -6.66 -6.00
CA TRP A 100 -2.79 -6.40 -6.87
C TRP A 100 -2.43 -7.63 -7.72
N ILE A 101 -2.33 -8.82 -7.12
CA ILE A 101 -2.08 -10.08 -7.85
C ILE A 101 -3.20 -10.34 -8.87
N CYS A 102 -4.47 -10.17 -8.47
CA CYS A 102 -5.61 -10.35 -9.38
C CYS A 102 -5.55 -9.39 -10.58
N LEU A 103 -5.23 -8.12 -10.34
CA LEU A 103 -5.08 -7.11 -11.41
C LEU A 103 -3.92 -7.47 -12.35
N LYS A 104 -2.76 -7.87 -11.80
CA LYS A 104 -1.61 -8.33 -12.58
C LYS A 104 -1.95 -9.58 -13.39
N MET A 105 -2.57 -10.59 -12.78
CA MET A 105 -3.02 -11.79 -13.50
C MET A 105 -3.96 -11.44 -14.65
N GLY A 106 -4.93 -10.55 -14.41
CA GLY A 106 -5.83 -10.05 -15.45
C GLY A 106 -5.07 -9.38 -16.61
N LEU A 107 -4.08 -8.53 -16.30
CA LEU A 107 -3.27 -7.84 -17.31
C LEU A 107 -2.44 -8.81 -18.15
N TYR A 108 -1.81 -9.78 -17.50
CA TYR A 108 -0.98 -10.80 -18.16
C TYR A 108 -1.82 -11.76 -19.02
N GLN A 109 -3.06 -12.01 -18.61
CA GLN A 109 -4.02 -12.86 -19.34
C GLN A 109 -4.85 -12.08 -20.35
N LEU A 110 -4.72 -10.75 -20.43
CA LEU A 110 -5.52 -9.93 -21.33
C LEU A 110 -5.26 -10.36 -22.78
N LYS A 111 -6.34 -10.66 -23.50
CA LYS A 111 -6.33 -10.97 -24.93
C LYS A 111 -7.43 -10.19 -25.62
N MET A 112 -7.11 -9.67 -26.81
CA MET A 112 -8.13 -9.03 -27.63
C MET A 112 -9.12 -10.09 -28.14
N ALA A 113 -10.40 -9.92 -27.82
CA ALA A 113 -11.42 -10.82 -28.31
C ALA A 113 -11.60 -10.70 -29.84
N LYS A 114 -11.95 -11.81 -30.48
CA LYS A 114 -12.15 -11.86 -31.95
C LYS A 114 -13.30 -10.92 -32.34
N GLY A 115 -13.06 -10.03 -33.30
CA GLY A 115 -14.05 -9.05 -33.77
C GLY A 115 -14.15 -7.76 -32.93
N THR A 116 -13.30 -7.59 -31.92
CA THR A 116 -13.21 -6.32 -31.16
C THR A 116 -12.31 -5.32 -31.90
N ASN A 117 -12.68 -4.04 -31.90
CA ASN A 117 -11.82 -2.97 -32.40
C ASN A 117 -10.58 -2.82 -31.49
N ILE A 118 -9.41 -2.61 -32.10
CA ILE A 118 -8.14 -2.33 -31.43
C ILE A 118 -8.23 -1.11 -30.50
N ASP A 119 -8.99 -0.07 -30.84
CA ASP A 119 -9.14 1.12 -29.98
C ASP A 119 -9.81 0.78 -28.65
N LYS A 120 -10.84 -0.08 -28.70
CA LYS A 120 -11.56 -0.54 -27.50
C LYS A 120 -10.67 -1.44 -26.64
N HIS A 121 -9.84 -2.26 -27.27
CA HIS A 121 -8.85 -3.08 -26.58
C HIS A 121 -7.77 -2.22 -25.92
N LEU A 122 -7.24 -1.23 -26.63
CA LEU A 122 -6.23 -0.30 -26.12
C LEU A 122 -6.76 0.50 -24.93
N PHE A 123 -8.01 0.97 -25.00
CA PHE A 123 -8.68 1.62 -23.88
C PHE A 123 -8.75 0.70 -22.65
N GLY A 124 -9.21 -0.55 -22.84
CA GLY A 124 -9.28 -1.54 -21.75
C GLY A 124 -7.90 -1.88 -21.16
N PHE A 125 -6.89 -2.03 -22.01
CA PHE A 125 -5.50 -2.23 -21.59
C PHE A 125 -5.00 -1.04 -20.74
N ASN A 126 -5.19 0.21 -21.21
CA ASN A 126 -4.77 1.40 -20.49
C ASN A 126 -5.47 1.56 -19.14
N MET A 127 -6.76 1.21 -19.07
CA MET A 127 -7.51 1.18 -17.81
C MET A 127 -6.91 0.18 -16.83
N MET A 128 -6.57 -1.03 -17.27
CA MET A 128 -5.94 -2.05 -16.43
C MET A 128 -4.54 -1.64 -15.97
N VAL A 129 -3.72 -1.09 -16.88
CA VAL A 129 -2.39 -0.54 -16.52
C VAL A 129 -2.52 0.56 -15.47
N THR A 130 -3.50 1.45 -15.61
CA THR A 130 -3.76 2.51 -14.62
C THR A 130 -4.13 1.92 -13.27
N GLN A 131 -4.99 0.88 -13.23
CA GLN A 131 -5.35 0.20 -11.99
C GLN A 131 -4.16 -0.51 -11.33
N VAL A 132 -3.28 -1.16 -12.11
CA VAL A 132 -2.08 -1.82 -11.59
C VAL A 132 -1.08 -0.80 -11.03
N VAL A 133 -0.86 0.32 -11.74
CA VAL A 133 0.01 1.42 -11.27
C VAL A 133 -0.55 2.07 -10.01
N ASN A 134 -1.86 2.30 -9.95
CA ASN A 134 -2.52 2.85 -8.76
C ASN A 134 -2.48 1.89 -7.56
N ALA A 135 -2.32 0.58 -7.80
CA ALA A 135 -2.07 -0.42 -6.78
C ALA A 135 -0.56 -0.56 -6.46
N GLY A 136 0.19 0.54 -6.54
CA GLY A 136 1.59 0.65 -6.09
C GLY A 136 2.65 -0.03 -6.96
N ASP A 137 2.32 -0.43 -8.19
CA ASP A 137 3.26 -1.14 -9.07
C ASP A 137 3.99 -0.21 -10.04
N ILE A 138 5.24 -0.56 -10.36
CA ILE A 138 6.04 0.13 -11.38
C ILE A 138 6.15 -0.78 -12.60
N LEU A 139 5.22 -0.61 -13.54
CA LEU A 139 5.30 -1.23 -14.86
C LEU A 139 6.20 -0.39 -15.77
N GLU A 140 7.37 -0.92 -16.12
CA GLU A 140 8.29 -0.28 -17.07
C GLU A 140 7.69 -0.15 -18.47
N LYS A 141 8.22 0.76 -19.28
CA LYS A 141 7.67 1.02 -20.64
C LYS A 141 7.80 -0.21 -21.53
N GLU A 142 8.91 -0.91 -21.40
CA GLU A 142 9.26 -2.14 -22.10
C GLU A 142 8.29 -3.26 -21.73
N GLU A 143 7.98 -3.42 -20.44
CA GLU A 143 7.00 -4.41 -19.97
C GLU A 143 5.59 -4.09 -20.48
N LYS A 144 5.17 -2.82 -20.42
CA LYS A 144 3.88 -2.37 -20.99
C LYS A 144 3.78 -2.67 -22.48
N ALA A 145 4.83 -2.37 -23.23
CA ALA A 145 4.88 -2.65 -24.67
C ALA A 145 4.78 -4.16 -24.94
N LEU A 146 5.55 -4.98 -24.22
CA LEU A 146 5.51 -6.44 -24.37
C LEU A 146 4.12 -7.01 -24.04
N LEU A 147 3.51 -6.57 -22.94
CA LEU A 147 2.16 -7.01 -22.54
C LEU A 147 1.10 -6.61 -23.59
N LEU A 148 1.18 -5.40 -24.12
CA LEU A 148 0.29 -4.96 -25.19
C LEU A 148 0.46 -5.84 -26.44
N LEU A 149 1.69 -6.03 -26.91
CA LEU A 149 1.98 -6.83 -28.11
C LEU A 149 1.54 -8.29 -27.97
N THR A 150 1.74 -8.88 -26.79
CA THR A 150 1.33 -10.27 -26.51
C THR A 150 -0.19 -10.42 -26.31
N SER A 151 -0.91 -9.33 -26.01
CA SER A 151 -2.37 -9.32 -25.89
C SER A 151 -3.09 -9.31 -27.26
N LEU A 152 -2.40 -8.86 -28.32
CA LEU A 152 -2.98 -8.74 -29.65
C LEU A 152 -3.02 -10.09 -30.40
N PRO A 153 -3.97 -10.30 -31.32
CA PRO A 153 -4.03 -11.50 -32.14
C PRO A 153 -2.84 -11.58 -33.11
N LYS A 154 -2.52 -12.79 -33.57
CA LYS A 154 -1.42 -13.04 -34.52
C LYS A 154 -1.52 -12.22 -35.82
N SER A 155 -2.72 -11.79 -36.22
CA SER A 155 -2.94 -10.94 -37.39
C SER A 155 -2.26 -9.56 -37.28
N TYR A 156 -1.95 -9.10 -36.07
CA TYR A 156 -1.29 -7.81 -35.83
C TYR A 156 0.24 -7.95 -35.67
N LYS A 157 0.80 -9.17 -35.80
CA LYS A 157 2.25 -9.39 -35.68
C LYS A 157 3.07 -8.67 -36.76
N SER A 158 2.46 -8.31 -37.89
CA SER A 158 3.16 -7.59 -38.97
C SER A 158 3.39 -6.11 -38.69
N LEU A 159 2.83 -5.57 -37.59
CA LEU A 159 3.01 -4.19 -37.16
C LEU A 159 4.17 -4.01 -36.16
N VAL A 160 4.87 -5.11 -35.83
CA VAL A 160 5.99 -5.19 -34.89
C VAL A 160 7.27 -5.47 -35.67
#